data_AF-A0A6V8LNY6-F1
#
_entry.id   AF-A0A6V8LNY6-F1
#
_cell.length_a   1.000
_cell.length_b   1.000
_cell.length_c   1.000
_cell.angle_alpha   90.00
_cell.angle_beta   90.00
_cell.angle_gamma   90.00
#
_symmetry.space_group_name_H-M   'P 1'
#
loop_
_entity.id
_entity.type
_entity.pdbx_description
1 polymer ?
#
loop_
_entity_poly.entity_id
_entity_poly.type
_entity_poly.pdbx_seq_one_letter_code
_entity_poly.pdbx_strand_id
1 'polypeptide(L)'
;MAENDSNPQNQDDKGISGSAPDKGEQMIPKSRFDAVNNAKKQAEETLAGLVQELVEDIPEQFRSLVPSIAPAEQIKWIRSAQKTGLFTQKADASGPDSKRPGGKQPTNYNDMSATQKMAHGYSK
;
A
#
# COMPACT_ATOMS: atom_id res chain seq x y z
N MET A 1 11.78 19.79 53.89
CA MET A 1 13.21 19.81 53.49
C MET A 1 13.67 18.36 53.47
N ALA A 2 13.68 17.65 52.34
CA ALA A 2 14.54 17.75 51.16
C ALA A 2 15.91 17.08 51.36
N GLU A 3 15.92 15.75 51.19
CA GLU A 3 17.11 14.96 50.84
C GLU A 3 16.77 14.23 49.55
N ASN A 4 17.46 14.56 48.45
CA ASN A 4 17.61 13.63 47.34
C ASN A 4 18.94 13.94 46.65
N ASP A 5 19.85 13.00 46.81
CA ASP A 5 21.20 13.02 46.29
C ASP A 5 21.23 12.31 44.92
N SER A 6 22.20 12.68 44.09
CA SER A 6 22.73 11.92 42.94
C SER A 6 21.93 11.85 41.63
N ASN A 7 22.22 12.79 40.71
CA ASN A 7 22.34 12.48 39.28
C ASN A 7 23.25 13.50 38.55
N PRO A 8 24.49 13.16 38.17
CA PRO A 8 25.21 13.95 37.18
C PRO A 8 24.84 13.46 35.78
N GLN A 9 23.86 14.11 35.18
CA GLN A 9 23.56 13.99 33.76
C GLN A 9 24.64 14.77 32.99
N ASN A 10 25.72 14.08 32.61
CA ASN A 10 26.79 14.68 31.82
C ASN A 10 26.26 14.93 30.40
N GLN A 11 25.99 16.20 30.12
CA GLN A 11 25.64 16.74 28.82
C GLN A 11 26.94 16.95 28.03
N ASP A 12 27.19 16.10 27.03
CA ASP A 12 28.15 16.41 25.97
C ASP A 12 27.39 17.02 24.78
N ASP A 13 26.87 18.24 24.99
CA ASP A 13 26.54 19.18 23.92
C ASP A 13 27.73 20.12 23.76
N LYS A 14 28.56 19.89 22.73
CA LYS A 14 29.47 20.90 22.21
C LYS A 14 29.88 20.58 20.78
N GLY A 15 29.52 21.48 19.86
CA GLY A 15 30.36 21.76 18.71
C GLY A 15 29.69 21.74 17.34
N ILE A 16 28.58 22.46 17.15
CA ILE A 16 28.26 22.97 15.81
C ILE A 16 29.00 24.29 15.65
N SER A 17 30.23 24.21 15.15
CA SER A 17 30.97 25.36 14.58
C SER A 17 31.10 25.13 13.09
N GLY A 18 30.57 26.05 12.30
CA GLY A 18 30.53 25.96 10.84
C GLY A 18 31.91 25.96 10.19
N SER A 19 32.00 25.30 9.04
CA SER A 19 33.02 25.57 8.02
C SER A 19 32.45 25.21 6.65
N ALA A 20 32.64 26.13 5.70
CA ALA A 20 32.19 26.07 4.31
C ALA A 20 32.85 24.90 3.53
N PRO A 21 32.30 24.49 2.36
CA PRO A 21 32.59 23.20 1.75
C PRO A 21 33.94 23.25 1.01
N ASP A 22 34.96 22.62 1.59
CA ASP A 22 36.20 22.35 0.89
C ASP A 22 36.06 21.05 0.08
N LYS A 23 36.54 21.08 -1.17
CA LYS A 23 36.43 20.00 -2.16
C LYS A 23 37.39 18.85 -1.83
N GLY A 24 37.21 18.22 -0.68
CA GLY A 24 37.70 16.88 -0.42
C GLY A 24 36.48 15.96 -0.44
N GLU A 25 36.43 15.03 -1.39
CA GLU A 25 35.39 13.99 -1.44
C GLU A 25 35.14 13.47 -0.03
N GLN A 26 33.96 13.78 0.52
CA GLN A 26 33.62 13.40 1.88
C GLN A 26 33.43 11.88 1.90
N MET A 27 34.55 11.19 2.09
CA MET A 27 34.63 9.74 2.02
C MET A 27 33.77 9.20 3.16
N ILE A 28 32.60 8.67 2.80
CA ILE A 28 31.67 8.13 3.78
C ILE A 28 32.40 6.99 4.50
N PRO A 29 32.50 7.00 5.83
CA PRO A 29 33.13 5.91 6.57
C PRO A 29 32.50 4.58 6.15
N LYS A 30 33.33 3.59 5.81
CA LYS A 30 32.87 2.27 5.33
C LYS A 30 31.76 1.67 6.23
N SER A 31 31.88 1.85 7.54
CA SER A 31 30.85 1.43 8.51
C SER A 31 29.46 2.03 8.24
N ARG A 32 29.36 3.32 7.85
CA ARG A 32 28.09 3.97 7.50
C ARG A 32 27.54 3.43 6.19
N PHE A 33 28.39 3.22 5.20
CA PHE A 33 28.01 2.64 3.92
C PHE A 33 27.49 1.22 4.08
N ASP A 34 28.20 0.38 4.83
CA ASP A 34 27.82 -1.01 5.10
C ASP A 34 26.51 -1.07 5.90
N ALA A 35 26.31 -0.19 6.88
CA ALA A 35 25.06 -0.09 7.63
C ALA A 35 23.85 0.23 6.72
N VAL A 36 23.99 1.22 5.82
CA VAL A 36 22.93 1.59 4.88
C VAL A 36 22.66 0.47 3.87
N ASN A 37 23.70 -0.18 3.37
CA ASN A 37 23.53 -1.32 2.46
C ASN A 37 22.85 -2.50 3.13
N ASN A 38 23.19 -2.81 4.38
CA ASN A 38 22.52 -3.87 5.13
C ASN A 38 21.06 -3.53 5.39
N ALA A 39 20.76 -2.29 5.78
CA ALA A 39 19.37 -1.83 5.94
C ALA A 39 18.57 -1.92 4.63
N LYS A 40 19.20 -1.53 3.50
CA LYS A 40 18.58 -1.65 2.18
C LYS A 40 18.28 -3.10 1.81
N LYS A 41 19.23 -4.01 2.00
CA LYS A 41 19.04 -5.44 1.72
C LYS A 41 17.92 -6.05 2.57
N GLN A 42 17.90 -5.73 3.86
CA GLN A 42 16.81 -6.17 4.76
C GLN A 42 15.45 -5.64 4.29
N ALA A 43 15.37 -4.37 3.89
CA ALA A 43 14.14 -3.82 3.34
C ALA A 43 13.72 -4.51 2.03
N GLU A 44 14.66 -4.79 1.12
CA GLU A 44 14.40 -5.51 -0.12
C GLU A 44 13.91 -6.95 0.15
N GLU A 45 14.50 -7.66 1.11
CA GLU A 45 14.06 -9.00 1.54
C GLU A 45 12.64 -8.98 2.11
N THR A 46 12.33 -8.03 3.00
CA THR A 46 10.97 -7.90 3.54
C THR A 46 9.95 -7.61 2.45
N LEU A 47 10.29 -6.76 1.47
CA LEU A 47 9.41 -6.48 0.32
C LEU A 47 9.23 -7.70 -0.57
N ALA A 48 10.27 -8.49 -0.79
CA ALA A 48 10.18 -9.74 -1.54
C ALA A 48 9.25 -10.75 -0.85
N GLY A 49 9.35 -10.90 0.47
CA GLY A 49 8.44 -11.74 1.25
C GLY A 49 6.98 -11.31 1.10
N LEU A 50 6.71 -10.01 1.22
CA LEU A 50 5.36 -9.46 1.04
C LEU A 50 4.81 -9.67 -0.37
N VAL A 51 5.65 -9.54 -1.40
CA VAL A 51 5.23 -9.86 -2.78
C VAL A 51 4.81 -11.32 -2.88
N GLN A 52 5.58 -12.23 -2.27
CA GLN A 52 5.31 -13.65 -2.36
C GLN A 52 3.98 -14.02 -1.70
N GLU A 53 3.70 -13.49 -0.50
CA GLU A 53 2.41 -13.62 0.17
C GLU A 53 1.26 -13.07 -0.70
N LEU A 54 1.43 -11.88 -1.28
CA LEU A 54 0.41 -11.28 -2.15
C LEU A 54 0.19 -12.08 -3.44
N VAL A 55 1.23 -12.70 -3.99
CA VAL A 55 1.13 -13.55 -5.19
C VAL A 55 0.45 -14.88 -4.86
N GLU A 56 0.62 -15.38 -3.63
CA GLU A 56 -0.07 -16.57 -3.16
C GLU A 56 -1.60 -16.38 -3.10
N ASP A 57 -2.04 -15.21 -2.63
CA ASP A 57 -3.45 -14.80 -2.61
C ASP A 57 -4.06 -14.60 -4.01
N ILE A 58 -3.21 -14.42 -5.04
CA ILE A 58 -3.68 -14.27 -6.42
C ILE A 58 -4.03 -15.64 -7.00
N PRO A 59 -5.24 -15.81 -7.57
CA PRO A 59 -5.63 -17.04 -8.25
C PRO A 59 -4.63 -17.42 -9.35
N GLU A 60 -4.28 -18.70 -9.47
CA GLU A 60 -3.21 -19.19 -10.37
C GLU A 60 -3.37 -18.72 -11.82
N GLN A 61 -4.61 -18.64 -12.30
CA GLN A 61 -4.94 -18.20 -13.65
C GLN A 61 -4.49 -16.75 -13.95
N PHE A 62 -4.31 -15.92 -12.92
CA PHE A 62 -3.89 -14.53 -13.06
C PHE A 62 -2.45 -14.29 -12.62
N ARG A 63 -1.73 -15.30 -12.11
CA ARG A 63 -0.31 -15.16 -11.70
C ARG A 63 0.59 -14.83 -12.90
N SER A 64 0.25 -15.33 -14.08
CA SER A 64 0.95 -15.01 -15.34
C SER A 64 0.82 -13.54 -15.75
N LEU A 65 -0.20 -12.82 -15.27
CA LEU A 65 -0.41 -11.41 -15.57
C LEU A 65 0.44 -10.49 -14.69
N VAL A 66 1.00 -11.02 -13.59
CA VAL A 66 1.81 -10.24 -12.66
C VAL A 66 3.19 -9.99 -13.30
N PRO A 67 3.59 -8.72 -13.53
CA PRO A 67 4.89 -8.43 -14.12
C PRO A 67 6.02 -8.69 -13.10
N SER A 68 7.15 -9.24 -13.56
CA SER A 68 8.37 -9.43 -12.78
C SER A 68 9.21 -8.14 -12.76
N ILE A 69 8.75 -7.16 -11.98
CA ILE A 69 9.39 -5.86 -11.77
C ILE A 69 9.94 -5.74 -10.35
N ALA A 70 10.49 -4.58 -9.96
CA ALA A 70 10.97 -4.37 -8.61
C ALA A 70 9.87 -4.66 -7.57
N PRO A 71 10.18 -5.30 -6.42
CA PRO A 71 9.16 -5.77 -5.47
C PRO A 71 8.16 -4.68 -5.03
N ALA A 72 8.65 -3.47 -4.77
CA ALA A 72 7.82 -2.34 -4.38
C ALA A 72 6.81 -1.92 -5.47
N GLU A 73 7.21 -1.98 -6.74
CA GLU A 73 6.33 -1.65 -7.87
C GLU A 73 5.35 -2.78 -8.14
N GLN A 74 5.79 -4.03 -7.96
CA GLN A 74 4.94 -5.20 -8.08
C GLN A 74 3.80 -5.17 -7.07
N ILE A 75 4.06 -4.83 -5.80
CA ILE A 75 3.02 -4.65 -4.78
C ILE A 75 2.02 -3.57 -5.20
N LYS A 76 2.49 -2.41 -5.69
CA LYS A 76 1.62 -1.32 -6.17
C LYS A 76 0.75 -1.76 -7.34
N TRP A 77 1.33 -2.52 -8.27
CA TRP A 77 0.60 -3.08 -9.40
C TRP A 77 -0.46 -4.08 -8.94
N ILE A 78 -0.10 -5.04 -8.07
CA ILE A 78 -1.03 -6.04 -7.53
C ILE A 78 -2.21 -5.36 -6.82
N ARG A 79 -1.93 -4.36 -5.96
CA ARG A 79 -2.99 -3.60 -5.27
C ARG A 79 -3.88 -2.83 -6.25
N SER A 80 -3.31 -2.23 -7.28
CA SER A 80 -4.08 -1.55 -8.33
C SER A 80 -4.97 -2.54 -9.07
N ALA A 81 -4.43 -3.69 -9.46
CA ALA A 81 -5.15 -4.77 -10.13
C ALA A 81 -6.30 -5.32 -9.27
N GLN A 82 -6.04 -5.59 -7.99
CA GLN A 82 -7.05 -5.97 -6.99
C GLN A 82 -8.16 -4.92 -6.89
N LYS A 83 -7.80 -3.64 -6.76
CA LYS A 83 -8.77 -2.53 -6.67
C LYS A 83 -9.63 -2.38 -7.93
N THR A 84 -9.06 -2.65 -9.10
CA THR A 84 -9.82 -2.66 -10.37
C THR A 84 -10.71 -3.89 -10.53
N GLY A 85 -10.59 -4.87 -9.62
CA GLY A 85 -11.32 -6.13 -9.69
C GLY A 85 -10.77 -7.10 -10.73
N LEU A 86 -9.49 -7.00 -11.11
CA LEU A 86 -8.86 -7.88 -12.11
C LEU A 86 -8.90 -9.35 -11.68
N PHE A 87 -8.69 -9.58 -10.37
CA PHE A 87 -8.72 -10.92 -9.77
C PHE A 87 -10.11 -11.32 -9.26
N THR A 88 -11.10 -10.42 -9.33
CA THR A 88 -12.46 -10.74 -8.94
C THR A 88 -13.15 -11.40 -10.14
N GLN A 89 -13.46 -12.69 -10.00
CA GLN A 89 -14.21 -13.41 -11.02
C GLN A 89 -15.59 -12.77 -11.16
N LYS A 90 -15.75 -11.91 -12.17
CA LYS A 90 -17.07 -11.40 -12.55
C LYS A 90 -17.88 -12.61 -12.96
N ALA A 91 -18.87 -12.99 -12.15
CA ALA A 91 -19.90 -13.90 -12.59
C ALA A 91 -20.44 -13.34 -13.89
N ASP A 92 -20.24 -14.07 -14.99
CA ASP A 92 -20.67 -13.63 -16.30
C ASP A 92 -22.12 -13.18 -16.20
N ALA A 93 -22.40 -11.95 -16.61
CA ALA A 93 -23.75 -11.52 -16.95
C ALA A 93 -24.25 -12.24 -18.23
N SER A 94 -23.71 -13.42 -18.55
CA SER A 94 -24.15 -14.32 -19.60
C SER A 94 -25.36 -15.12 -19.14
N GLY A 95 -26.37 -14.41 -18.64
CA GLY A 95 -27.75 -14.85 -18.76
C GLY A 95 -28.22 -14.64 -20.21
N PRO A 96 -29.34 -15.25 -20.62
CA PRO A 96 -29.89 -15.15 -21.98
C PRO A 96 -30.17 -13.71 -22.46
N ASP A 97 -30.15 -12.73 -21.56
CA ASP A 97 -30.45 -11.30 -21.78
C ASP A 97 -29.19 -10.41 -21.91
N SER A 98 -28.05 -10.97 -22.31
CA SER A 98 -26.79 -10.23 -22.50
C SER A 98 -26.76 -9.32 -23.74
N LYS A 99 -27.82 -9.31 -24.56
CA LYS A 99 -27.96 -8.44 -25.76
C LYS A 99 -28.94 -7.28 -25.60
N ARG A 100 -29.51 -7.08 -24.42
CA ARG A 100 -30.41 -5.95 -24.17
C ARG A 100 -29.59 -4.72 -23.80
N PRO A 101 -29.62 -3.64 -24.61
CA PRO A 101 -28.86 -2.43 -24.31
C PRO A 101 -29.37 -1.83 -23.00
N GLY A 102 -28.53 -1.87 -21.96
CA GLY A 102 -28.65 -1.10 -20.73
C GLY A 102 -29.99 -1.25 -19.99
N GLY A 103 -30.21 -2.40 -19.35
CA GLY A 103 -31.15 -2.45 -18.23
C GLY A 103 -30.66 -1.50 -17.13
N LYS A 104 -31.49 -0.55 -16.70
CA LYS A 104 -31.19 0.36 -15.58
C LYS A 104 -30.75 -0.48 -14.38
N GLN A 105 -29.67 -0.05 -13.71
CA GLN A 105 -29.22 -0.69 -12.47
C GLN A 105 -30.42 -0.85 -11.52
N PRO A 106 -30.59 -2.01 -10.85
CA PRO A 106 -31.68 -2.19 -9.90
C PRO A 106 -31.63 -1.09 -8.84
N THR A 107 -32.70 -0.30 -8.72
CA THR A 107 -32.81 0.72 -7.68
C THR A 107 -32.71 0.02 -6.31
N ASN A 108 -31.73 0.41 -5.50
CA ASN A 108 -31.57 -0.17 -4.18
C ASN A 108 -32.64 0.39 -3.23
N TYR A 109 -33.61 -0.45 -2.88
CA TYR A 109 -34.70 -0.08 -1.96
C TYR A 109 -34.31 -0.18 -0.49
N ASN A 110 -33.11 -0.66 -0.14
CA ASN A 110 -32.71 -0.82 1.26
C ASN A 110 -32.47 0.54 1.94
N ASP A 111 -31.99 1.54 1.20
CA ASP A 111 -31.68 2.87 1.72
C ASP A 111 -32.84 3.88 1.58
N MET A 112 -33.97 3.46 1.00
CA MET A 112 -35.12 4.33 0.76
C MET A 112 -36.12 4.31 1.94
N SER A 113 -36.58 5.49 2.35
CA SER A 113 -37.64 5.62 3.35
C SER A 113 -38.97 5.01 2.85
N ALA A 114 -39.83 4.60 3.79
CA ALA A 114 -41.13 3.98 3.47
C ALA A 114 -42.01 4.87 2.58
N THR A 115 -42.01 6.19 2.80
CA THR A 115 -42.72 7.17 1.98
C THR A 115 -42.21 7.19 0.54
N GLN A 116 -40.89 7.08 0.37
CA GLN A 116 -40.24 7.08 -0.93
C GLN A 116 -40.52 5.77 -1.69
N LYS A 117 -40.56 4.62 -1.00
CA LYS A 117 -40.96 3.34 -1.59
C LYS A 117 -42.39 3.39 -2.16
N MET A 118 -43.32 3.99 -1.42
CA MET A 118 -44.70 4.16 -1.88
C MET A 118 -44.78 5.05 -3.12
N ALA A 119 -44.15 6.22 -3.10
CA ALA A 119 -44.17 7.15 -4.25
C ALA A 119 -43.64 6.51 -5.55
N HIS A 120 -42.61 5.67 -5.45
CA HIS A 120 -42.09 4.91 -6.60
C HIS A 120 -43.06 3.83 -7.12
N GLY A 121 -43.92 3.27 -6.27
CA GLY A 121 -44.92 2.28 -6.67
C GLY A 121 -46.16 2.84 -7.35
N TYR A 122 -46.45 4.14 -7.15
CA TYR A 122 -47.65 4.80 -7.68
C TYR A 122 -47.40 5.67 -8.93
N SER A 123 -46.15 5.80 -9.39
CA SER A 123 -45.82 6.47 -10.64
C SER A 123 -45.87 5.48 -11.80
N LYS A 124 -47.08 5.26 -12.33
CA LYS A 124 -47.34 4.49 -13.56
C LYS A 124 -47.94 5.41 -14.62
#